data_AF-A0AAW2DRS8-F1
#
_entry.id   AF-A0AAW2DRS8-F1
#
_cell.length_a   1.000
_cell.length_b   1.000
_cell.length_c   1.000
_cell.angle_alpha   90.00
_cell.angle_beta   90.00
_cell.angle_gamma   90.00
#
_symmetry.space_group_name_H-M   'P 1'
#
loop_
_entity.id
_entity.type
_entity.pdbx_description
1 polymer ?
#
loop_
_entity_poly.entity_id
_entity_poly.type
_entity_poly.pdbx_seq_one_letter_code
_entity_poly.pdbx_strand_id
1 'polypeptide(L)'
;MQMEQLCLLGKMLTHRDATSKVLEILNGSDSRNILVKMLLQGYEPNQEPYLSMMLQAHYDNLLSDLKSRCRIFVPKGRILVGCLDETGILNYGQVYVRITMSKAELQSEDQSFFRKVDETTCILVGKVVVTKNLCLHPRDITVLEAIYEVE
;
A
#
# COMPACT_ATOMS: atom_id res chain seq x y z
N MET A 1 7.33 -2.66 11.14
CA MET A 1 7.38 -1.91 9.86
C MET A 1 8.74 -2.03 9.17
N GLN A 2 9.79 -1.31 9.60
CA GLN A 2 11.10 -1.36 8.88
C GLN A 2 11.75 -2.75 8.88
N MET A 3 11.82 -3.42 10.04
CA MET A 3 12.42 -4.76 10.14
C MET A 3 11.63 -5.82 9.37
N GLU A 4 10.31 -5.71 9.35
CA GLU A 4 9.44 -6.57 8.55
C GLU A 4 9.69 -6.38 7.06
N GLN A 5 9.85 -5.12 6.61
CA GLN A 5 10.22 -4.79 5.24
C GLN A 5 11.59 -5.40 4.88
N LEU A 6 12.61 -5.25 5.74
CA LEU A 6 13.92 -5.88 5.50
C LEU A 6 13.84 -7.41 5.40
N CYS A 7 13.08 -8.05 6.29
CA CYS A 7 12.86 -9.49 6.26
C CYS A 7 12.15 -9.93 4.97
N LEU A 8 11.13 -9.17 4.54
CA LEU A 8 10.42 -9.43 3.29
C LEU A 8 11.35 -9.29 2.07
N LEU A 9 12.17 -8.24 2.02
CA LEU A 9 13.14 -8.03 0.95
C LEU A 9 14.17 -9.15 0.90
N GLY A 10 14.70 -9.59 2.04
CA GLY A 10 15.64 -10.72 2.08
C GLY A 10 15.03 -12.02 1.54
N LYS A 11 13.75 -12.27 1.86
CA LYS A 11 13.02 -13.46 1.39
C LYS A 11 12.64 -13.41 -0.09
N MET A 12 12.60 -12.23 -0.70
CA MET A 12 12.12 -12.06 -2.08
C MET A 12 13.03 -12.73 -3.12
N LEU A 13 14.29 -13.00 -2.78
CA LEU A 13 15.27 -13.61 -3.68
C LEU A 13 15.15 -15.15 -3.72
N THR A 14 14.47 -15.75 -2.75
CA THR A 14 14.38 -17.21 -2.59
C THR A 14 12.95 -17.73 -2.56
N HIS A 15 12.00 -16.95 -2.02
CA HIS A 15 10.62 -17.38 -1.84
C HIS A 15 9.67 -16.65 -2.79
N ARG A 16 9.04 -17.41 -3.69
CA ARG A 16 8.05 -16.94 -4.65
C ARG A 16 6.94 -16.08 -4.03
N ASP A 17 6.43 -16.44 -2.86
CA ASP A 17 5.37 -15.68 -2.17
C ASP A 17 5.85 -14.28 -1.74
N ALA A 18 7.07 -14.21 -1.22
CA ALA A 18 7.69 -12.94 -0.84
C ALA A 18 7.98 -12.08 -2.07
N THR A 19 8.49 -12.70 -3.14
CA THR A 19 8.71 -12.04 -4.43
C THR A 19 7.42 -11.43 -4.98
N SER A 20 6.34 -12.22 -5.01
CA SER A 20 5.04 -11.78 -5.51
C SER A 20 4.51 -10.59 -4.72
N LYS A 21 4.58 -10.64 -3.38
CA LYS A 21 4.18 -9.54 -2.51
C LYS A 21 4.98 -8.26 -2.78
N VAL A 22 6.30 -8.36 -2.90
CA VAL A 22 7.15 -7.18 -3.18
C VAL A 22 6.84 -6.59 -4.56
N LEU A 23 6.65 -7.43 -5.59
CA LEU A 23 6.33 -6.97 -6.93
C LEU A 23 4.96 -6.29 -7.02
N GLU A 24 3.98 -6.76 -6.24
CA GLU A 24 2.67 -6.11 -6.11
C GLU A 24 2.77 -4.74 -5.43
N ILE A 25 3.63 -4.60 -4.41
CA ILE A 25 3.89 -3.31 -3.75
C ILE A 25 4.58 -2.33 -4.71
N LEU A 26 5.54 -2.82 -5.50
CA LEU A 26 6.35 -1.99 -6.42
C LEU A 26 5.58 -1.43 -7.61
N ASN A 27 4.77 -2.27 -8.26
CA ASN A 27 4.19 -1.94 -9.57
C ASN A 27 2.69 -1.64 -9.50
N GLY A 28 2.11 -1.65 -8.29
CA GLY A 28 0.67 -1.75 -8.12
C GLY A 28 0.14 -3.05 -8.75
N SER A 29 -1.18 -3.15 -8.89
CA SER A 29 -1.86 -4.29 -9.50
C SER A 29 -1.67 -4.39 -11.03
N ASP A 30 -0.56 -3.92 -11.59
CA ASP A 30 -0.33 -3.97 -13.03
C ASP A 30 0.15 -5.36 -13.46
N SER A 31 -0.81 -6.16 -13.94
CA SER A 31 -0.64 -7.54 -14.44
C SER A 31 0.26 -7.64 -15.68
N ARG A 32 0.77 -6.52 -16.19
CA ARG A 32 1.67 -6.45 -17.35
C ARG A 32 3.13 -6.70 -17.01
N ASN A 33 3.53 -6.71 -15.73
CA ASN A 33 4.92 -6.97 -15.36
C ASN A 33 5.37 -8.40 -15.74
N ILE A 34 6.43 -8.49 -16.54
CA ILE A 34 7.00 -9.76 -17.01
C ILE A 34 7.46 -10.67 -15.86
N LEU A 35 8.02 -10.10 -14.79
CA LEU A 35 8.50 -10.85 -13.63
C LEU A 35 7.33 -11.55 -12.90
N VAL A 36 6.20 -10.85 -12.75
CA VAL A 36 4.98 -11.44 -12.17
C VAL A 36 4.48 -12.58 -13.05
N LYS A 37 4.48 -12.41 -14.38
CA LYS A 37 4.09 -13.49 -15.30
C LYS A 37 5.01 -14.70 -15.19
N MET A 38 6.32 -14.49 -15.09
CA MET A 38 7.28 -15.58 -14.89
C MET A 38 7.00 -16.35 -13.60
N LEU A 39 6.78 -15.66 -12.48
CA LEU A 39 6.41 -16.33 -11.23
C LEU A 39 5.09 -17.12 -11.37
N LEU A 40 4.10 -16.58 -12.06
CA LEU A 40 2.83 -17.28 -12.31
C LEU A 40 2.99 -18.55 -13.18
N GLN A 41 3.93 -18.54 -14.12
CA GLN A 41 4.26 -19.71 -14.95
C GLN A 41 5.13 -20.76 -14.22
N GLY A 42 5.47 -20.54 -12.96
CA GLY A 42 6.22 -21.50 -12.14
C GLY A 42 7.74 -21.34 -12.20
N TYR A 43 8.25 -20.22 -12.72
CA TYR A 43 9.67 -19.93 -12.62
C TYR A 43 10.03 -19.59 -11.17
N GLU A 44 11.04 -20.26 -10.64
CA GLU A 44 11.56 -20.01 -9.30
C GLU A 44 12.52 -18.80 -9.31
N PRO A 45 12.45 -17.90 -8.30
CA PRO A 45 13.25 -16.68 -8.22
C PRO A 45 14.76 -16.84 -8.43
N ASN A 46 15.32 -17.98 -8.01
CA ASN A 46 16.75 -18.26 -8.02
C ASN A 46 17.19 -19.27 -9.10
N GLN A 47 16.27 -19.77 -9.92
CA GLN A 47 16.57 -20.77 -10.94
C GLN A 47 16.74 -20.15 -12.33
N GLU A 48 15.92 -19.16 -12.66
CA GLU A 48 15.96 -18.52 -13.97
C GLU A 48 16.89 -17.28 -13.92
N PRO A 49 17.98 -17.23 -14.71
CA PRO A 49 18.99 -16.18 -14.61
C PRO A 49 18.46 -14.76 -14.81
N TYR A 50 17.54 -14.55 -15.76
CA TYR A 50 16.98 -13.23 -16.01
C TYR A 50 16.13 -12.73 -14.84
N LEU A 51 15.25 -13.58 -14.31
CA LEU A 51 14.41 -13.32 -13.14
C LEU A 51 15.29 -13.04 -11.92
N SER A 52 16.27 -13.88 -11.64
CA SER A 52 17.19 -13.70 -10.51
C SER A 52 17.93 -12.36 -10.59
N MET A 53 18.43 -12.00 -11.77
CA MET A 53 19.13 -10.73 -11.99
C MET A 53 18.21 -9.53 -11.79
N MET A 54 16.98 -9.59 -12.32
CA MET A 54 15.99 -8.53 -12.17
C MET A 54 15.55 -8.36 -10.71
N LEU A 55 15.33 -9.47 -10.00
CA LEU A 55 15.00 -9.44 -8.58
C LEU A 55 16.15 -8.87 -7.74
N GLN A 56 17.40 -9.23 -8.03
CA GLN A 56 18.55 -8.64 -7.34
C GLN A 56 18.62 -7.13 -7.56
N ALA A 57 18.43 -6.65 -8.79
CA ALA A 57 18.39 -5.23 -9.09
C ALA A 57 17.26 -4.49 -8.33
N HIS A 58 16.07 -5.10 -8.25
CA HIS A 58 14.98 -4.55 -7.43
C HIS A 58 15.31 -4.54 -5.94
N TYR A 59 15.93 -5.60 -5.43
CA TYR A 59 16.34 -5.71 -4.03
C TYR A 59 17.34 -4.60 -3.68
N ASP A 60 18.38 -4.41 -4.49
CA ASP A 60 19.41 -3.40 -4.25
C ASP A 60 18.83 -1.98 -4.30
N ASN A 61 17.93 -1.71 -5.25
CA ASN A 61 17.23 -0.43 -5.35
C ASN A 61 16.36 -0.15 -4.11
N LEU A 62 15.57 -1.13 -3.68
CA LEU A 62 14.71 -1.01 -2.49
C LEU A 62 15.51 -0.86 -1.20
N LEU A 63 16.61 -1.58 -1.07
CA LEU A 63 17.51 -1.49 0.07
C LEU A 63 18.22 -0.13 0.11
N SER A 64 18.68 0.35 -1.04
CA SER A 64 19.26 1.69 -1.19
C SER A 64 18.27 2.77 -0.79
N ASP A 65 17.01 2.66 -1.23
CA ASP A 65 15.92 3.58 -0.88
C ASP A 65 15.61 3.57 0.61
N LEU A 66 15.58 2.39 1.21
CA LEU A 66 15.34 2.26 2.65
C LEU A 66 16.49 2.85 3.46
N LYS A 67 17.74 2.64 3.02
CA LYS A 67 18.95 3.13 3.71
C LYS A 67 19.14 4.64 3.56
N SER A 68 18.98 5.17 2.35
CA SER A 68 19.33 6.57 2.04
C SER A 68 18.16 7.54 2.22
N ARG A 69 16.93 7.08 1.99
CA ARG A 69 15.72 7.93 1.99
C ARG A 69 14.70 7.53 3.05
N CYS A 70 14.98 6.51 3.85
CA CYS A 70 14.05 5.98 4.85
C CYS A 70 12.65 5.71 4.28
N ARG A 71 12.56 5.19 3.03
CA ARG A 71 11.30 4.85 2.37
C ARG A 71 10.66 3.60 3.00
N ILE A 72 10.08 3.81 4.18
CA ILE A 72 9.43 2.77 4.98
C ILE A 72 8.01 2.56 4.44
N PHE A 73 7.67 1.30 4.14
CA PHE A 73 6.34 0.93 3.69
C PHE A 73 5.33 1.04 4.82
N VAL A 74 4.21 1.73 4.57
CA VAL A 74 3.08 1.88 5.49
C VAL A 74 1.88 1.11 4.94
N PRO A 75 1.55 -0.09 5.46
CA PRO A 75 0.52 -0.95 4.88
C PRO A 75 -0.87 -0.30 4.76
N LYS A 76 -1.26 0.49 5.77
CA LYS A 76 -2.52 1.24 5.83
C LYS A 76 -2.42 2.66 5.24
N GLY A 77 -1.26 3.02 4.70
CA GLY A 77 -1.03 4.34 4.09
C GLY A 77 -1.55 4.37 2.66
N ARG A 78 -2.16 5.49 2.26
CA ARG A 78 -2.62 5.75 0.89
C ARG A 78 -2.29 7.18 0.51
N ILE A 79 -1.96 7.39 -0.77
CA ILE A 79 -1.88 8.72 -1.38
C ILE A 79 -3.19 8.92 -2.11
N LEU A 80 -3.98 9.89 -1.66
CA LEU A 80 -5.31 10.18 -2.18
C LEU A 80 -5.38 11.62 -2.65
N VAL A 81 -6.31 11.89 -3.56
CA VAL A 81 -6.67 13.26 -3.96
C VAL A 81 -7.74 13.75 -3.00
N GLY A 82 -7.48 14.87 -2.31
CA GLY A 82 -8.48 15.52 -1.46
C GLY A 82 -9.37 16.47 -2.25
N CYS A 83 -10.65 16.52 -1.91
CA CYS A 83 -11.62 17.49 -2.39
C CYS A 83 -12.33 18.19 -1.23
N LEU A 84 -12.95 19.33 -1.52
CA LEU A 84 -13.83 20.03 -0.57
C LEU A 84 -15.17 19.31 -0.50
N ASP A 85 -15.80 19.29 0.68
CA ASP A 85 -17.21 18.95 0.80
C ASP A 85 -18.09 20.16 0.41
N GLU A 86 -18.59 20.15 -0.81
CA GLU A 86 -19.53 21.17 -1.31
C GLU A 86 -20.96 20.96 -0.79
N THR A 87 -21.27 19.79 -0.23
CA THR A 87 -22.61 19.45 0.26
C THR A 87 -22.87 19.98 1.67
N GLY A 88 -21.81 20.31 2.42
CA GLY A 88 -21.90 20.80 3.79
C GLY A 88 -22.41 19.75 4.77
N ILE A 89 -22.24 18.46 4.44
CA ILE A 89 -22.65 17.33 5.27
C ILE A 89 -21.64 17.12 6.39
N LEU A 90 -20.33 17.21 6.10
CA LEU A 90 -19.28 16.91 7.07
C LEU A 90 -19.09 18.04 8.09
N ASN A 91 -19.05 17.69 9.38
CA ASN A 91 -18.69 18.63 10.43
C ASN A 91 -17.18 18.89 10.48
N TYR A 92 -16.78 19.95 11.17
CA TYR A 92 -15.36 20.24 11.41
C TYR A 92 -14.67 19.04 12.07
N GLY A 93 -13.55 18.60 11.48
CA GLY A 93 -12.79 17.44 11.96
C GLY A 93 -13.24 16.10 11.37
N GLN A 94 -14.25 16.07 10.51
CA GLN A 94 -14.71 14.86 9.83
C GLN A 94 -14.21 14.80 8.38
N VAL A 95 -14.06 13.57 7.88
CA VAL A 95 -13.73 13.28 6.47
C VAL A 95 -14.55 12.10 5.97
N TYR A 96 -14.82 12.10 4.67
CA TYR A 96 -15.32 10.94 3.96
C TYR A 96 -14.22 10.38 3.07
N VAL A 97 -13.89 9.10 3.21
CA VAL A 97 -12.80 8.47 2.46
C VAL A 97 -13.26 7.13 1.90
N ARG A 98 -13.41 7.08 0.56
CA ARG A 98 -13.64 5.85 -0.19
C ARG A 98 -12.36 5.44 -0.91
N ILE A 99 -11.96 4.19 -0.75
CA ILE A 99 -10.77 3.64 -1.41
C ILE A 99 -11.10 2.35 -2.14
N THR A 100 -10.27 2.05 -3.15
CA THR A 100 -10.21 0.72 -3.76
C THR A 100 -9.37 -0.19 -2.87
N MET A 101 -9.90 -1.38 -2.57
CA MET A 101 -9.21 -2.38 -1.76
C MET A 101 -8.10 -3.05 -2.56
N SER A 102 -6.97 -3.33 -1.93
CA SER A 102 -5.92 -4.18 -2.49
C SER A 102 -6.35 -5.65 -2.48
N LYS A 103 -5.69 -6.50 -3.29
CA LYS A 103 -5.97 -7.95 -3.31
C LYS A 103 -5.85 -8.60 -1.93
N ALA A 104 -4.86 -8.18 -1.15
CA ALA A 104 -4.66 -8.67 0.21
C ALA A 104 -5.80 -8.26 1.15
N GLU A 105 -6.34 -7.05 0.99
CA GLU A 105 -7.45 -6.56 1.81
C GLU A 105 -8.79 -7.20 1.41
N LEU A 106 -8.97 -7.58 0.13
CA LEU A 106 -10.14 -8.33 -0.33
C LEU A 106 -10.18 -9.76 0.23
N GLN A 107 -9.02 -10.37 0.45
CA GLN A 107 -8.89 -11.72 1.02
C GLN A 107 -8.91 -11.75 2.56
N SER A 108 -8.78 -10.59 3.22
CA SER A 108 -8.86 -10.49 4.68
C SER A 108 -10.31 -10.49 5.14
N GLU A 109 -10.56 -11.08 6.30
CA GLU A 109 -11.82 -10.92 7.05
C GLU A 109 -12.12 -9.43 7.29
N ASP A 110 -13.41 -9.12 7.48
CA ASP A 110 -13.93 -7.77 7.62
C ASP A 110 -13.22 -7.00 8.74
N GLN A 111 -12.38 -6.05 8.33
CA GLN A 111 -11.71 -5.14 9.26
C GLN A 111 -12.74 -4.13 9.75
N SER A 112 -12.82 -3.90 11.06
CA SER A 112 -13.84 -3.03 11.68
C SER A 112 -13.86 -1.59 11.15
N PHE A 113 -12.74 -1.13 10.60
CA PHE A 113 -12.59 0.21 10.02
C PHE A 113 -12.88 0.25 8.51
N PHE A 114 -13.18 -0.88 7.86
CA PHE A 114 -13.58 -0.95 6.47
C PHE A 114 -15.06 -1.32 6.37
N ARG A 115 -15.87 -0.39 5.88
CA ARG A 115 -17.25 -0.66 5.48
C ARG A 115 -17.27 -0.92 3.99
N LYS A 116 -17.41 -2.19 3.59
CA LYS A 116 -17.51 -2.56 2.17
C LYS A 116 -18.75 -1.90 1.55
N VAL A 117 -18.57 -1.29 0.40
CA VAL A 117 -19.65 -0.68 -0.39
C VAL A 117 -19.97 -1.59 -1.56
N ASP A 118 -18.93 -2.00 -2.28
CA ASP A 118 -19.00 -2.89 -3.44
C ASP A 118 -17.91 -3.97 -3.32
N GLU A 119 -17.83 -4.86 -4.31
CA GLU A 119 -16.82 -5.93 -4.38
C GLU A 119 -15.36 -5.44 -4.35
N THR A 120 -15.11 -4.18 -4.74
CA THR A 120 -13.75 -3.63 -4.89
C THR A 120 -13.48 -2.38 -4.08
N THR A 121 -14.51 -1.75 -3.50
CA THR A 121 -14.36 -0.47 -2.78
C THR A 121 -14.94 -0.51 -1.37
N CYS A 122 -14.29 0.21 -0.48
CA CYS A 122 -14.73 0.36 0.91
C CYS A 122 -14.65 1.81 1.36
N ILE A 123 -15.43 2.14 2.38
CA ILE A 123 -15.37 3.40 3.09
C ILE A 123 -14.63 3.18 4.40
N LEU A 124 -13.70 4.08 4.71
CA LEU A 124 -12.97 4.09 5.96
C LEU A 124 -13.84 4.69 7.06
N VAL A 125 -13.87 4.02 8.21
CA VAL A 125 -14.53 4.49 9.43
C VAL A 125 -13.54 4.48 10.58
N GLY A 126 -13.48 5.56 11.35
CA GLY A 126 -12.59 5.71 12.50
C GLY A 126 -11.54 6.81 12.34
N LYS A 127 -10.65 6.92 13.31
CA LYS A 127 -9.56 7.90 13.31
C LYS A 127 -8.56 7.68 12.18
N VAL A 128 -8.32 8.73 11.41
CA VAL A 128 -7.34 8.76 10.33
C VAL A 128 -6.35 9.90 10.53
N VAL A 129 -5.12 9.70 10.03
CA VAL A 129 -4.10 10.75 9.96
C VAL A 129 -4.00 11.20 8.52
N VAL A 130 -4.22 12.49 8.28
CA VAL A 130 -4.09 13.12 6.96
C VAL A 130 -2.88 14.03 6.97
N THR A 131 -2.07 13.93 5.92
CA THR A 131 -0.84 14.71 5.77
C THR A 131 -0.72 15.28 4.37
N LYS A 132 -0.18 16.50 4.23
CA LYS A 132 0.20 17.06 2.92
C LYS A 132 1.70 16.96 2.70
N ASN A 133 2.14 16.44 1.57
CA ASN A 133 3.56 16.44 1.21
C ASN A 133 3.92 17.77 0.51
N LEU A 134 4.81 18.63 1.01
CA LEU A 134 5.72 18.50 2.16
C LEU A 134 5.09 18.90 3.52
N CYS A 135 5.34 18.12 4.58
CA CYS A 135 4.93 18.45 5.95
C CYS A 135 6.02 19.29 6.63
N LEU A 136 5.87 20.62 6.64
CA LEU A 136 6.85 21.54 7.24
C LEU A 136 6.37 22.09 8.58
N HIS A 137 5.06 22.17 8.78
CA HIS A 137 4.44 22.71 9.98
C HIS A 137 3.63 21.61 10.71
N PRO A 138 3.53 21.62 12.06
CA PRO A 138 2.73 20.62 12.79
C PRO A 138 1.27 20.51 12.33
N ARG A 139 0.71 21.60 11.79
CA ARG A 139 -0.65 21.65 11.21
C ARG A 139 -0.78 20.88 9.89
N ASP A 140 0.32 20.57 9.20
CA ASP A 140 0.30 19.78 7.96
C ASP A 140 -0.05 18.31 8.24
N ILE A 141 -0.01 17.89 9.51
CA ILE A 141 -0.47 16.60 10.00
C ILE A 141 -1.72 16.86 10.85
N THR A 142 -2.84 16.27 10.47
CA THR A 142 -4.09 16.41 11.21
C THR A 142 -4.73 15.04 11.45
N VAL A 143 -5.22 14.81 12.66
CA VAL A 143 -6.04 13.66 12.99
C VAL A 143 -7.51 14.04 12.76
N LEU A 144 -8.20 13.26 11.93
CA LEU A 144 -9.60 13.48 11.56
C LEU A 144 -10.39 12.20 11.82
N GLU A 145 -11.71 12.33 11.91
CA GLU A 145 -12.63 11.19 12.02
C GLU A 145 -13.20 10.86 10.64
N ALA A 146 -12.89 9.66 10.14
CA ALA A 146 -13.48 9.16 8.91
C ALA A 146 -14.86 8.56 9.22
N ILE A 147 -15.89 9.01 8.50
CA ILE A 147 -17.28 8.61 8.74
C ILE A 147 -17.96 8.15 7.45
N TYR A 148 -18.94 7.26 7.61
CA TYR A 148 -19.79 6.79 6.52
C TYR A 148 -21.09 7.60 6.40
N GLU A 149 -21.69 7.94 7.54
CA GLU A 149 -22.92 8.73 7.68
C GLU A 149 -22.66 9.84 8.71
N VAL A 150 -23.30 10.99 8.51
CA VAL A 150 -23.35 12.08 9.49
C VAL A 150 -24.63 11.91 10.30
N GLU A 151 -24.50 11.85 11.62
CA GLU A 151 -25.62 11.90 12.56
C GLU A 151 -26.24 13.30 12.61
#